data_AF-A0A5E4GD38-F1
#
_entry.id   AF-A0A5E4GD38-F1
#
_cell.length_a   1.000
_cell.length_b   1.000
_cell.length_c   1.000
_cell.angle_alpha   90.00
_cell.angle_beta   90.00
_cell.angle_gamma   90.00
#
_symmetry.space_group_name_H-M   'P 1'
#
loop_
_entity.id
_entity.type
_entity.pdbx_description
1 polymer ?
#
loop_
_entity_poly.entity_id
_entity_poly.type
_entity_poly.pdbx_seq_one_letter_code
_entity_poly.pdbx_strand_id
1 'polypeptide(L)'
;MEIVRHYSEVMDIVDRLFVTIFGTLNKTCQKELEAVGRQYPFEPLKYLPEALRRTFLKVFKCLSYAGVEVDPMGDLNTETEKKLGQLVLEKYGTDLYILYRYPLGVRPFYTMPCDDNTA
;
A
#
# COMPACT_ATOMS: atom_id res chain seq x y z
N MET A 1 -12.83 15.45 -1.80
CA MET A 1 -13.82 14.36 -1.91
C MET A 1 -14.61 14.37 -0.63
N GLU A 2 -15.90 14.63 -0.71
CA GLU A 2 -16.78 14.53 0.45
C GLU A 2 -16.99 13.04 0.79
N ILE A 3 -16.99 12.72 2.08
CA ILE A 3 -17.27 11.36 2.58
C ILE A 3 -18.72 11.36 3.05
N VAL A 4 -19.53 10.43 2.55
CA VAL A 4 -20.95 10.38 2.92
C VAL A 4 -21.17 9.48 4.14
N ARG A 5 -20.57 8.28 4.16
CA ARG A 5 -20.76 7.29 5.23
C ARG A 5 -19.46 6.88 5.88
N HIS A 6 -18.45 6.55 5.09
CA HIS A 6 -17.20 6.00 5.61
C HIS A 6 -16.00 6.33 4.74
N TYR A 7 -14.83 6.56 5.36
CA TYR A 7 -13.60 6.94 4.65
C TYR A 7 -13.10 5.87 3.66
N SER A 8 -13.60 4.64 3.75
CA SER A 8 -13.33 3.60 2.75
C SER A 8 -13.82 3.98 1.36
N GLU A 9 -14.82 4.85 1.23
CA GLU A 9 -15.26 5.39 -0.06
C GLU A 9 -14.10 6.09 -0.79
N VAL A 10 -13.30 6.86 -0.06
CA VAL A 10 -12.10 7.51 -0.60
C VAL A 10 -11.03 6.47 -0.93
N MET A 11 -10.85 5.45 -0.09
CA MET A 11 -9.93 4.35 -0.39
C MET A 11 -10.32 3.61 -1.68
N ASP A 12 -11.61 3.37 -1.91
CA ASP A 12 -12.13 2.74 -3.13
C ASP A 12 -11.86 3.59 -4.38
N ILE A 13 -11.96 4.92 -4.25
CA ILE A 13 -11.64 5.83 -5.35
C ILE A 13 -10.14 5.80 -5.65
N VAL A 14 -9.29 5.87 -4.62
CA VAL A 14 -7.83 5.85 -4.77
C VAL A 14 -7.35 4.52 -5.36
N ASP A 15 -7.91 3.41 -4.90
CA ASP A 15 -7.65 2.06 -5.43
C ASP A 15 -7.94 2.00 -6.95
N ARG A 16 -9.17 2.34 -7.35
CA ARG A 16 -9.57 2.37 -8.77
C ARG A 16 -8.74 3.34 -9.60
N LEU A 17 -8.35 4.49 -9.03
CA LEU A 17 -7.52 5.47 -9.70
C LEU A 17 -6.17 4.86 -10.10
N PHE A 18 -5.46 4.24 -9.15
CA PHE A 18 -4.15 3.66 -9.43
C PHE A 18 -4.23 2.48 -10.40
N VAL A 19 -5.19 1.56 -10.21
CA VAL A 19 -5.41 0.44 -11.14
C VAL A 19 -5.70 0.95 -12.56
N THR A 20 -6.48 2.02 -12.70
CA THR A 20 -6.78 2.63 -14.00
C THR A 20 -5.56 3.30 -14.62
N ILE A 21 -4.76 4.03 -13.83
CA ILE A 21 -3.52 4.67 -14.30
C ILE A 21 -2.56 3.60 -14.82
N PHE A 22 -2.25 2.58 -14.03
CA PHE A 22 -1.31 1.53 -14.44
C PHE A 22 -1.85 0.72 -15.62
N GLY A 23 -3.14 0.40 -15.62
CA GLY A 23 -3.81 -0.26 -16.74
C GLY A 23 -3.77 0.55 -18.04
N THR A 24 -3.87 1.87 -17.94
CA THR A 24 -3.79 2.75 -19.12
C THR A 24 -2.35 2.87 -19.60
N LEU A 25 -1.38 3.12 -18.71
CA LEU A 25 0.04 3.19 -19.05
C LEU A 25 0.53 1.93 -19.78
N ASN A 26 0.17 0.75 -19.28
CA ASN A 26 0.54 -0.53 -19.90
C ASN A 26 -0.11 -0.75 -21.29
N LYS A 27 -1.23 -0.08 -21.58
CA LYS A 27 -1.93 -0.17 -22.87
C LYS A 27 -1.44 0.89 -23.87
N THR A 28 -1.21 2.12 -23.42
CA THR A 28 -0.98 3.27 -24.30
C THR A 28 0.48 3.67 -24.41
N CYS A 29 1.31 3.38 -23.41
CA CYS A 29 2.67 3.91 -23.28
C CYS A 29 3.76 2.84 -23.35
N GLN A 30 3.51 1.73 -24.07
CA GLN A 30 4.47 0.62 -24.15
C GLN A 30 5.82 1.05 -24.75
N LYS A 31 5.81 1.92 -25.74
CA LYS A 31 7.04 2.41 -26.40
C LYS A 31 7.93 3.19 -25.44
N GLU A 32 7.31 4.05 -24.63
CA GLU A 32 7.98 4.87 -23.62
C GLU A 32 8.50 4.00 -22.48
N LEU A 33 7.72 3.02 -22.02
CA LEU A 33 8.13 2.05 -21.00
C LEU A 33 9.33 1.21 -21.48
N GLU A 34 9.33 0.74 -22.73
CA GLU A 34 10.47 0.05 -23.32
C GLU A 34 11.70 0.94 -23.41
N ALA A 35 11.54 2.22 -23.80
CA ALA A 35 12.65 3.15 -23.89
C ALA A 35 13.32 3.36 -22.53
N VAL A 36 12.52 3.53 -21.45
CA VAL A 36 13.03 3.60 -20.08
C VAL A 36 13.67 2.28 -19.66
N GLY A 37 13.04 1.14 -19.97
CA GLY A 37 13.53 -0.19 -19.62
C GLY A 37 14.87 -0.56 -20.26
N ARG A 38 15.21 0.01 -21.43
CA ARG A 38 16.54 -0.13 -22.05
C ARG A 38 17.64 0.58 -21.26
N GLN A 39 17.33 1.72 -20.64
CA GLN A 39 18.31 2.49 -19.86
C GLN A 39 18.34 2.05 -18.40
N TYR A 40 17.18 1.72 -17.84
CA TYR A 40 17.00 1.30 -16.46
C TYR A 40 16.11 0.05 -16.45
N PRO A 41 16.69 -1.16 -16.49
CA PRO A 41 15.92 -2.39 -16.48
C PRO A 41 15.01 -2.47 -15.25
N PHE A 42 13.73 -2.75 -15.46
CA PHE A 42 12.74 -2.91 -14.40
C PHE A 42 11.77 -4.04 -14.73
N GLU A 43 11.20 -4.66 -13.70
CA GLU A 43 10.12 -5.63 -13.87
C GLU A 43 8.78 -4.90 -14.03
N PRO A 44 7.89 -5.34 -14.94
CA PRO A 44 6.55 -4.78 -15.04
C PRO A 44 5.81 -4.86 -13.70
N LEU A 45 5.24 -3.72 -13.28
CA LEU A 45 4.49 -3.60 -12.04
C LEU A 45 3.33 -4.61 -12.00
N LYS A 46 3.27 -5.43 -10.96
CA LYS A 46 2.19 -6.40 -10.73
C LYS A 46 1.15 -5.76 -9.81
N TYR A 47 -0.11 -5.79 -10.22
CA TYR A 47 -1.20 -5.28 -9.41
C TYR A 47 -2.48 -6.09 -9.66
N LEU A 48 -3.30 -6.18 -8.62
CA LEU A 48 -4.59 -6.84 -8.69
C LEU A 48 -5.66 -5.87 -9.24
N PRO A 49 -6.77 -6.38 -9.80
CA PRO A 49 -7.91 -5.55 -10.18
C PRO A 49 -8.50 -4.74 -9.01
N GLU A 50 -8.40 -5.29 -7.80
CA GLU A 50 -8.73 -4.62 -6.54
C GLU A 50 -7.50 -4.67 -5.63
N ALA A 51 -7.01 -3.52 -5.17
CA ALA A 51 -5.80 -3.47 -4.37
C ALA A 51 -5.97 -4.23 -3.04
N LEU A 52 -4.94 -4.98 -2.67
CA LEU A 52 -4.91 -5.70 -1.41
C LEU A 52 -4.99 -4.73 -0.23
N ARG A 53 -6.02 -4.85 0.62
CA ARG A 53 -6.16 -4.01 1.82
C ARG A 53 -5.74 -4.76 3.07
N ARG A 54 -4.87 -4.16 3.89
CA ARG A 54 -4.44 -4.74 5.17
C ARG A 54 -4.39 -3.67 6.26
N THR A 55 -4.73 -4.09 7.48
CA THR A 55 -4.62 -3.24 8.67
C THR A 55 -3.18 -3.23 9.17
N PHE A 56 -2.72 -2.12 9.74
CA PHE A 56 -1.39 -2.00 10.34
C PHE A 56 -1.08 -3.15 11.30
N LEU A 57 -2.01 -3.48 12.19
CA LEU A 57 -1.87 -4.59 13.14
C LEU A 57 -1.62 -5.96 12.48
N LYS A 58 -2.22 -6.22 11.30
CA LYS A 58 -2.02 -7.50 10.59
C LYS A 58 -0.66 -7.55 9.93
N VAL A 59 -0.23 -6.42 9.36
CA VAL A 59 1.11 -6.25 8.78
C VAL A 59 2.18 -6.38 9.85
N PHE A 60 1.99 -5.71 10.98
CA PHE A 60 2.87 -5.79 12.15
C PHE A 60 3.11 -7.24 12.57
N LYS A 61 2.02 -8.02 12.73
CA LYS A 61 2.12 -9.45 13.05
C LYS A 61 2.92 -10.22 12.00
N CYS A 62 2.70 -9.93 10.72
CA CYS A 62 3.44 -10.57 9.62
C CYS A 62 4.95 -10.26 9.69
N LEU A 63 5.32 -9.01 9.99
CA LEU A 63 6.71 -8.58 10.12
C LEU A 63 7.39 -9.19 11.35
N SER A 64 6.67 -9.26 12.48
CA SER A 64 7.15 -9.93 13.69
C SER A 64 7.41 -11.42 13.45
N TYR A 65 6.53 -12.13 12.74
CA TYR A 65 6.77 -13.53 12.35
C TYR A 65 7.95 -13.70 11.39
N ALA A 66 8.27 -12.68 10.59
CA ALA A 66 9.44 -12.66 9.71
C ALA A 66 10.75 -12.28 10.45
N GLY A 67 10.72 -12.12 11.77
CA GLY A 67 11.89 -11.77 12.59
C GLY A 67 12.30 -10.30 12.47
N VAL A 68 11.41 -9.42 12.01
CA VAL A 68 11.65 -7.97 11.97
C VAL A 68 11.12 -7.36 13.26
N GLU A 69 12.01 -6.79 14.08
CA GLU A 69 11.62 -6.00 15.24
C GLU A 69 11.01 -4.67 14.77
N VAL A 70 9.73 -4.50 15.07
CA VAL A 70 8.97 -3.28 14.79
C VAL A 70 8.29 -2.89 16.10
N ASP A 71 8.16 -1.59 16.35
CA ASP A 71 7.34 -1.10 17.45
C ASP A 71 5.85 -1.15 17.06
N PRO A 72 4.97 -1.82 17.83
CA PRO A 72 3.53 -1.87 17.54
C PRO A 72 2.86 -0.50 17.44
N MET A 73 3.42 0.52 18.11
CA MET A 73 2.91 1.89 18.15
C MET A 73 3.76 2.86 17.33
N GLY A 74 4.87 2.38 16.78
CA GLY A 74 5.79 3.16 15.96
C GLY A 74 5.41 3.18 14.50
N ASP A 75 6.08 4.04 13.74
CA ASP A 75 5.91 4.09 12.29
C ASP A 75 6.83 3.08 11.59
N LEU A 76 6.50 2.72 10.36
CA LEU A 76 7.37 1.89 9.55
C LEU A 76 8.50 2.74 8.99
N ASN A 77 9.75 2.32 9.23
CA ASN A 77 10.88 2.89 8.51
C ASN A 77 10.98 2.31 7.09
N THR A 78 11.76 2.96 6.24
CA THR A 78 11.92 2.60 4.82
C THR A 78 12.39 1.15 4.60
N GLU A 79 13.26 0.63 5.47
CA GLU A 79 13.75 -0.75 5.35
C GLU A 79 12.66 -1.78 5.68
N THR A 80 11.83 -1.48 6.69
CA THR A 80 10.68 -2.32 7.05
C THR A 80 9.59 -2.25 5.97
N GLU A 81 9.33 -1.09 5.37
CA GLU A 81 8.40 -0.94 4.25
C GLU A 81 8.85 -1.74 3.01
N LYS A 82 10.15 -1.72 2.68
CA LYS A 82 10.72 -2.53 1.59
C LYS A 82 10.54 -4.03 1.86
N LYS A 83 10.88 -4.50 3.06
CA LYS A 83 10.69 -5.91 3.44
C LYS A 83 9.22 -6.31 3.39
N LEU A 84 8.32 -5.44 3.85
CA LEU A 84 6.90 -5.68 3.76
C LEU A 84 6.44 -5.80 2.30
N GLY A 85 6.91 -4.92 1.42
CA GLY A 85 6.65 -5.00 -0.01
C GLY A 85 7.06 -6.35 -0.61
N GLN A 86 8.26 -6.83 -0.27
CA GLN A 86 8.74 -8.16 -0.68
C GLN A 86 7.83 -9.28 -0.18
N LEU A 87 7.47 -9.27 1.11
CA LEU A 87 6.57 -10.29 1.68
C LEU A 87 5.17 -10.26 1.06
N VAL A 88 4.66 -9.08 0.70
CA VAL A 88 3.37 -8.94 0.03
C VAL A 88 3.44 -9.48 -1.39
N LEU A 89 4.52 -9.17 -2.12
CA LEU A 89 4.77 -9.68 -3.45
C LEU A 89 4.89 -11.21 -3.46
N GLU A 90 5.67 -11.79 -2.54
CA GLU A 90 5.84 -13.24 -2.43
C GLU A 90 4.53 -13.96 -2.08
N LYS A 91 3.72 -13.38 -1.19
CA LYS A 91 2.51 -14.04 -0.68
C LYS A 91 1.28 -13.83 -1.55
N TYR A 92 1.16 -12.68 -2.20
CA TYR A 92 -0.06 -12.26 -2.91
C TYR A 92 0.18 -11.91 -4.38
N GLY A 93 1.44 -11.86 -4.84
CA GLY A 93 1.77 -11.60 -6.24
C GLY A 93 1.47 -10.18 -6.70
N THR A 94 1.49 -9.20 -5.79
CA THR A 94 1.14 -7.80 -6.09
C THR A 94 2.16 -6.83 -5.47
N ASP A 95 2.56 -5.84 -6.25
CA ASP A 95 3.37 -4.69 -5.83
C ASP A 95 2.50 -3.54 -5.29
N LEU A 96 1.20 -3.55 -5.60
CA LEU A 96 0.23 -2.55 -5.14
C LEU A 96 -0.64 -3.11 -3.99
N TYR A 97 -0.67 -2.40 -2.87
CA TYR A 97 -1.52 -2.69 -1.72
C TYR A 97 -1.80 -1.41 -0.91
N ILE A 98 -2.84 -1.43 -0.07
CA ILE A 98 -3.23 -0.33 0.80
C ILE A 98 -3.10 -0.78 2.25
N LEU A 99 -2.26 -0.07 2.99
CA LEU A 99 -2.13 -0.22 4.44
C LEU A 99 -2.97 0.85 5.15
N TYR A 100 -3.86 0.43 6.04
CA TYR A 100 -4.79 1.34 6.74
C TYR A 100 -4.87 1.03 8.25
N ARG A 101 -5.51 1.90 9.03
CA ARG A 101 -5.53 1.86 10.51
C ARG A 101 -4.13 1.90 11.14
N TYR A 102 -3.35 2.93 10.79
CA TYR A 102 -2.08 3.23 11.45
C TYR A 102 -2.30 3.69 12.91
N PRO A 103 -1.31 3.52 13.81
CA PRO A 103 -1.37 4.06 15.17
C PRO A 103 -1.57 5.57 15.15
N LEU A 104 -2.43 6.12 16.01
CA LEU A 104 -2.74 7.56 15.99
C LEU A 104 -1.52 8.42 16.36
N GLY A 105 -0.67 7.94 17.27
CA GLY A 105 0.50 8.67 17.77
C GLY A 105 1.56 9.01 16.72
N VAL A 106 1.55 8.32 15.56
CA VAL A 106 2.48 8.56 14.44
C VAL A 106 1.84 9.32 13.30
N ARG A 107 0.60 9.80 13.47
CA ARG A 107 -0.12 10.54 12.42
C ARG A 107 -0.25 12.02 12.77
N PRO A 108 -0.39 12.89 11.75
CA PRO A 108 -0.63 14.31 11.98
C PRO A 108 -1.89 14.56 12.80
N PHE A 109 -1.92 15.69 13.51
CA PHE A 109 -2.99 16.06 14.45
C PHE A 109 -4.41 16.09 13.87
N TYR A 110 -4.56 16.26 12.55
CA TYR A 110 -5.86 16.30 11.86
C TYR A 110 -6.38 14.92 11.46
N THR A 111 -5.68 13.85 11.83
CA THR A 111 -6.09 12.48 11.52
C THR A 111 -7.27 12.10 12.41
N MET A 112 -8.40 11.75 11.79
CA MET A 112 -9.57 11.26 12.52
C MET A 112 -9.22 9.96 13.28
N PRO A 113 -9.42 9.90 14.61
CA PRO A 113 -9.26 8.68 15.39
C PRO A 113 -10.17 7.55 14.88
N CYS A 114 -9.78 6.30 15.10
CA CYS A 114 -10.60 5.14 14.74
C CYS A 114 -11.54 4.79 15.91
N ASP A 115 -12.85 4.75 15.67
CA ASP A 115 -13.86 4.48 16.71
C ASP A 115 -13.67 3.13 17.41
N ASP A 116 -13.27 2.10 16.66
CA ASP A 116 -13.10 0.72 17.19
C ASP A 116 -11.81 0.51 17.97
N ASN A 117 -10.88 1.47 17.99
CA ASN A 117 -9.54 1.29 18.55
C ASN A 117 -9.08 2.57 19.24
N THR A 118 -9.60 2.79 20.45
CA THR A 118 -9.38 3.99 21.28
C THR A 118 -8.04 4.00 22.04
N ALA A 119 -7.03 3.27 21.55
CA ALA A 119 -5.69 3.21 22.14
C ALA A 119 -4.63 3.36 21.05
#